data_AF-A0A9W8TN58-F1
#
_entry.id   AF-A0A9W8TN58-F1
#
_cell.length_a   1.000
_cell.length_b   1.000
_cell.length_c   1.000
_cell.angle_alpha   90.00
_cell.angle_beta   90.00
_cell.angle_gamma   90.00
#
_symmetry.space_group_name_H-M   'P 1'
#
loop_
_entity.id
_entity.type
_entity.pdbx_description
1 polymer ?
#
loop_
_entity_poly.entity_id
_entity_poly.type
_entity_poly.pdbx_seq_one_letter_code
_entity_poly.pdbx_strand_id
1 'polypeptide(L)'
;MVWNGEDEIIAAGYDCEAFRFQGGPSGWQLTGTLEAKGRPGLGEAREESALNMFKQMDLKGKVKDDTQLKTVHQNTISTLRVYEGSNGSVSKFSTSGVDGRVVIWNT
;
A
#
# COMPACT_ATOMS: atom_id res chain seq x y z
N MET A 1 5.81 12.47 -2.56
CA MET A 1 4.87 13.25 -1.73
C MET A 1 4.03 14.13 -2.64
N VAL A 2 2.73 14.26 -2.37
CA VAL A 2 1.82 15.21 -3.02
C VAL A 2 0.93 15.87 -1.96
N TRP A 3 0.44 17.07 -2.27
CA TRP A 3 -0.58 17.76 -1.49
C TRP A 3 -1.98 17.32 -1.92
N ASN A 4 -2.89 17.17 -0.95
CA ASN A 4 -4.32 16.96 -1.17
C ASN A 4 -5.09 18.07 -0.42
N GLY A 5 -5.34 19.20 -1.06
CA GLY A 5 -5.79 20.39 -0.36
C GLY A 5 -4.68 21.08 0.44
N GLU A 6 -5.07 21.98 1.35
CA GLU A 6 -4.14 22.82 2.12
C GLU A 6 -3.71 22.17 3.45
N ASP A 7 -4.45 21.17 3.90
CA ASP A 7 -4.31 20.55 5.22
C ASP A 7 -3.98 19.05 5.18
N GLU A 8 -3.77 18.47 3.99
CA GLU A 8 -3.40 17.07 3.84
C GLU A 8 -2.22 16.85 2.87
N ILE A 9 -1.32 15.95 3.28
CA ILE A 9 -0.18 15.49 2.51
C ILE A 9 -0.25 13.96 2.39
N ILE A 10 -0.01 13.46 1.18
CA ILE A 10 0.15 12.03 0.91
C ILE A 10 1.62 11.74 0.62
N ALA A 11 2.20 10.81 1.38
CA ALA A 11 3.60 10.42 1.24
C ALA A 11 3.75 8.89 1.21
N ALA A 12 4.82 8.42 0.57
CA ALA A 12 5.15 7.01 0.43
C ALA A 12 6.67 6.88 0.26
N GLY A 13 7.24 5.72 0.62
CA GLY A 13 8.68 5.50 0.58
C GLY A 13 9.08 4.07 0.95
N TYR A 14 10.01 3.93 1.89
CA TYR A 14 10.64 2.67 2.29
C TYR A 14 9.69 1.68 2.98
N ASP A 15 8.63 2.16 3.60
CA ASP A 15 7.60 1.30 4.19
C ASP A 15 6.72 0.60 3.14
N CYS A 16 6.92 0.89 1.84
CA CYS A 16 6.20 0.26 0.72
C CYS A 16 4.68 0.52 0.73
N GLU A 17 4.23 1.53 1.48
CA GLU A 17 2.82 1.92 1.67
C GLU A 17 2.66 3.44 1.53
N ALA A 18 1.45 3.89 1.19
CA ALA A 18 1.07 5.29 1.13
C ALA A 18 0.36 5.72 2.42
N PHE A 19 0.78 6.87 2.96
CA PHE A 19 0.34 7.43 4.23
C PHE A 19 -0.28 8.81 4.04
N ARG A 20 -1.30 9.11 4.86
CA ARG A 20 -1.91 10.43 4.99
C ARG A 20 -1.39 11.13 6.23
N PHE A 21 -0.97 12.36 6.03
CA PHE A 21 -0.68 13.30 7.10
C PHE A 21 -1.67 14.45 6.98
N GLN A 22 -2.29 14.82 8.09
CA GLN A 22 -3.12 16.02 8.14
C GLN A 22 -2.55 17.01 9.13
N GLY A 23 -2.70 18.30 8.86
CA GLY A 23 -2.12 19.32 9.70
C GLY A 23 -2.16 20.72 9.11
N GLY A 24 -1.47 21.61 9.79
CA GLY A 24 -1.41 23.03 9.44
C GLY A 24 -0.40 23.76 10.32
N PRO A 25 -0.56 25.09 10.52
CA PRO A 25 0.38 25.89 11.32
C PRO A 25 0.57 25.40 12.76
N SER A 26 -0.41 24.70 13.33
CA SER A 26 -0.37 24.13 14.68
C SER A 26 0.39 22.80 14.76
N GLY A 27 0.82 22.24 13.64
CA GLY A 27 1.52 20.96 13.56
C GLY A 27 0.86 19.96 12.61
N TRP A 28 1.54 18.83 12.40
CA TRP A 28 1.15 17.76 11.51
C TRP A 28 1.08 16.43 12.25
N GLN A 29 0.14 15.58 11.86
CA GLN A 29 -0.05 14.25 12.43
C GLN A 29 -0.30 13.21 11.33
N LEU A 30 0.15 11.98 11.57
CA LEU A 30 -0.17 10.84 10.73
C LEU A 30 -1.62 10.41 11.02
N THR A 31 -2.50 10.46 10.01
CA THR A 31 -3.92 10.12 10.16
C THR A 31 -4.26 8.70 9.71
N GLY A 32 -3.36 8.06 8.96
CA GLY A 32 -3.47 6.65 8.63
C GLY A 32 -2.87 6.31 7.28
N THR A 33 -3.21 5.13 6.77
CA THR A 33 -2.73 4.64 5.49
C THR A 33 -3.81 4.64 4.40
N LEU A 34 -3.37 4.56 3.15
CA LEU A 34 -4.21 4.52 1.94
C LEU A 34 -4.32 3.11 1.34
N GLU A 35 -3.71 2.11 1.97
CA GLU A 35 -3.91 0.71 1.60
C GLU A 35 -5.38 0.33 1.71
N ALA A 36 -5.86 -0.39 0.69
CA ALA A 36 -7.17 -0.98 0.76
C ALA A 36 -7.20 -1.93 1.95
N LYS A 37 -7.98 -1.59 2.99
CA LYS A 37 -8.34 -2.52 4.07
C LYS A 37 -9.15 -3.66 3.47
N GLY A 38 -8.46 -4.63 2.88
CA GLY A 38 -9.08 -5.73 2.16
C GLY A 38 -8.44 -5.95 0.80
N ARG A 39 -7.26 -6.59 0.79
CA ARG A 39 -7.09 -7.68 -0.16
C ARG A 39 -7.96 -8.84 0.34
N PRO A 40 -9.02 -9.25 -0.37
CA PRO A 40 -9.64 -10.54 -0.12
C PRO A 40 -8.58 -11.60 -0.42
N GLY A 41 -7.94 -12.12 0.62
CA GLY A 41 -6.82 -13.07 0.49
C GLY A 41 -5.88 -13.09 1.69
N LEU A 42 -5.89 -12.06 2.54
CA LEU A 42 -5.18 -12.03 3.83
C LEU A 42 -6.13 -12.01 5.03
N GLY A 43 -7.33 -12.58 4.87
CA GLY A 43 -8.12 -13.00 6.03
C GLY A 43 -7.32 -14.04 6.81
N GLU A 44 -7.42 -13.98 8.14
CA GLU A 44 -6.86 -14.92 9.11
C GLU A 44 -6.72 -16.31 8.51
N ALA A 45 -5.51 -16.87 8.64
CA ALA A 45 -5.11 -18.19 8.14
C ALA A 45 -6.31 -19.14 8.09
N ARG A 46 -6.94 -19.21 6.91
CA ARG A 46 -7.97 -20.20 6.61
C ARG A 46 -7.28 -21.52 6.90
N GLU A 47 -7.81 -22.34 7.81
CA GLU A 47 -7.24 -23.65 8.13
C GLU A 47 -6.95 -24.39 6.82
N GLU A 48 -5.69 -24.35 6.38
CA GLU A 48 -5.28 -25.04 5.18
C GLU A 48 -5.23 -26.51 5.57
N SER A 49 -6.19 -27.29 5.09
CA SER A 49 -6.20 -28.75 5.23
C SER A 49 -4.79 -29.30 4.98
N ALA A 50 -4.39 -30.32 5.76
CA ALA A 50 -3.10 -30.97 5.62
C ALA A 50 -2.77 -31.34 4.16
N LEU A 51 -3.78 -31.71 3.35
CA LEU A 51 -3.61 -31.98 1.92
C LEU A 51 -3.17 -30.76 1.09
N ASN A 52 -3.68 -29.57 1.41
CA ASN A 52 -3.28 -28.34 0.76
C ASN A 52 -1.87 -27.93 1.19
N MET A 53 -1.53 -28.08 2.48
CA MET A 53 -0.17 -27.85 2.97
C MET A 53 0.84 -28.80 2.30
N PHE A 54 0.52 -30.10 2.20
CA PHE A 54 1.39 -31.08 1.53
C PHE A 54 1.58 -30.76 0.04
N LYS A 55 0.51 -30.39 -0.68
CA LYS A 55 0.63 -29.95 -2.08
C LYS A 55 1.50 -28.72 -2.22
N GLN A 56 1.34 -27.72 -1.34
CA GLN A 56 2.17 -26.52 -1.38
C GLN A 56 3.64 -26.80 -1.04
N MET A 57 3.89 -27.68 -0.06
CA MET A 57 5.24 -28.08 0.31
C MET A 57 5.94 -28.85 -0.81
N ASP A 58 5.23 -29.76 -1.49
CA ASP A 58 5.77 -30.52 -2.63
C ASP A 58 6.06 -29.60 -3.84
N LEU A 59 5.12 -28.71 -4.18
CA LEU A 59 5.24 -27.83 -5.35
C LEU A 59 6.21 -26.66 -5.14
N LYS A 60 6.18 -26.03 -3.96
CA LYS A 60 6.87 -24.76 -3.68
C LYS A 60 7.97 -24.87 -2.64
N GLY A 61 8.09 -26.00 -1.94
CA GLY A 61 9.06 -26.20 -0.85
C GLY A 61 8.75 -25.42 0.43
N LYS A 62 7.66 -24.65 0.48
CA LYS A 62 7.27 -23.81 1.61
C LYS A 62 5.76 -23.64 1.70
N VAL A 63 5.24 -23.61 2.93
CA VAL A 63 3.80 -23.43 3.22
C VAL A 63 3.43 -21.94 3.29
N LYS A 64 4.39 -21.08 3.65
CA LYS A 64 4.21 -19.63 3.73
C LYS A 64 5.37 -18.91 3.06
N ASP A 65 5.05 -17.81 2.39
CA ASP A 65 6.04 -16.96 1.76
C ASP A 65 6.41 -15.77 2.67
N ASP A 66 7.36 -15.99 3.57
CA ASP A 66 7.77 -14.98 4.57
C ASP A 66 8.50 -13.77 3.95
N THR A 67 8.83 -13.82 2.66
CA THR A 67 9.47 -12.72 1.95
C THR A 67 8.48 -11.73 1.33
N GLN A 68 7.17 -11.99 1.39
CA GLN A 68 6.15 -11.09 0.83
C GLN A 68 5.63 -10.09 1.86
N LEU A 69 5.65 -8.81 1.49
CA LEU A 69 5.06 -7.74 2.28
C LEU A 69 3.54 -7.74 2.14
N LYS A 70 2.84 -7.25 3.17
CA LYS A 70 1.37 -7.14 3.15
C LYS A 70 0.87 -6.02 2.23
N THR A 71 1.72 -5.04 1.96
CA THR A 71 1.48 -3.84 1.17
C THR A 71 1.32 -4.12 -0.32
N VAL A 72 0.76 -3.16 -1.07
CA VAL A 72 0.64 -3.26 -2.52
C VAL A 72 1.99 -3.28 -3.19
N HIS A 73 2.92 -2.41 -2.79
CA HIS A 73 4.30 -2.51 -3.24
C HIS A 73 5.07 -3.56 -2.44
N GLN A 74 6.02 -4.23 -3.10
CA GLN A 74 6.91 -5.24 -2.50
C GLN A 74 8.35 -4.72 -2.39
N ASN A 75 8.56 -3.43 -2.65
CA ASN A 75 9.80 -2.71 -2.45
C ASN A 75 9.50 -1.21 -2.37
N THR A 76 10.53 -0.43 -2.06
CA THR A 76 10.48 1.01 -1.87
C THR A 76 9.73 1.72 -2.99
N ILE A 77 8.76 2.57 -2.61
CA ILE A 77 8.09 3.49 -3.51
C ILE A 77 9.03 4.66 -3.79
N SER A 78 9.39 4.87 -5.05
CA SER A 78 10.36 5.89 -5.46
C SER A 78 9.72 7.15 -6.01
N THR A 79 8.51 7.05 -6.55
CA THR A 79 7.80 8.18 -7.16
C THR A 79 6.33 8.16 -6.77
N LEU A 80 5.78 9.35 -6.56
CA LEU A 80 4.36 9.59 -6.31
C LEU A 80 3.93 10.83 -7.10
N ARG A 81 2.84 10.74 -7.87
CA ARG A 81 2.32 11.83 -8.73
C ARG A 81 0.80 11.92 -8.62
N VAL A 82 0.27 13.14 -8.74
CA VAL A 82 -1.18 13.35 -8.91
C VAL A 82 -1.59 12.75 -10.25
N TYR A 83 -2.65 11.96 -10.26
CA TYR A 83 -3.22 11.37 -11.47
C TYR A 83 -4.53 12.06 -11.86
N GLU A 84 -5.39 12.35 -10.88
CA GLU A 84 -6.67 13.03 -11.08
C GLU A 84 -6.98 13.92 -9.86
N GLY A 85 -7.54 15.10 -10.12
CA GLY A 85 -7.92 16.06 -9.08
C GLY A 85 -8.50 17.35 -9.67
N SER A 86 -9.19 18.11 -8.84
CA SER A 86 -9.76 19.41 -9.20
C SER A 86 -9.71 20.36 -8.00
N ASN A 87 -9.53 21.66 -8.26
CA ASN A 87 -9.54 22.72 -7.24
C ASN A 87 -8.64 22.45 -6.02
N GLY A 88 -7.45 21.88 -6.26
CA GLY A 88 -6.49 21.55 -5.20
C GLY A 88 -6.77 20.23 -4.45
N SER A 89 -7.95 19.63 -4.64
CA SER A 89 -8.28 18.30 -4.13
C SER A 89 -7.82 17.23 -5.11
N VAL A 90 -7.07 16.25 -4.61
CA VAL A 90 -6.64 15.05 -5.35
C VAL A 90 -7.71 13.99 -5.17
N SER A 91 -8.25 13.46 -6.28
CA SER A 91 -9.17 12.31 -6.26
C SER A 91 -8.43 10.99 -6.50
N LYS A 92 -7.33 11.04 -7.27
CA LYS A 92 -6.46 9.89 -7.52
C LYS A 92 -5.01 10.28 -7.63
N PHE A 93 -4.14 9.41 -7.18
CA PHE A 93 -2.69 9.54 -7.37
C PHE A 93 -2.07 8.23 -7.82
N SER A 94 -0.88 8.31 -8.40
CA SER A 94 -0.10 7.16 -8.85
C SER A 94 1.19 7.03 -8.04
N THR A 95 1.62 5.79 -7.82
CA THR A 95 2.95 5.46 -7.28
C THR A 95 3.70 4.55 -8.22
N SER A 96 5.03 4.66 -8.22
CA SER A 96 5.91 3.64 -8.82
C SER A 96 6.97 3.20 -7.82
N GLY A 97 7.26 1.90 -7.80
CA GLY A 97 8.25 1.31 -6.90
C GLY A 97 9.40 0.61 -7.63
N VAL A 98 10.46 0.31 -6.87
CA VAL A 98 11.61 -0.50 -7.34
C VAL A 98 11.17 -1.93 -7.71
N ASP A 99 10.02 -2.37 -7.19
CA ASP A 99 9.35 -3.62 -7.55
C ASP A 99 8.75 -3.63 -8.96
N GLY A 100 8.91 -2.56 -9.74
CA GLY A 100 8.43 -2.44 -11.12
C GLY A 100 6.91 -2.23 -11.21
N ARG A 101 6.22 -1.99 -10.09
CA ARG A 101 4.78 -1.77 -10.08
C ARG A 101 4.46 -0.29 -10.28
N VAL A 102 3.37 -0.03 -11.02
CA VAL A 102 2.68 1.27 -11.04
C VAL A 102 1.27 1.05 -10.51
N VAL A 103 0.88 1.80 -9.49
CA VAL A 103 -0.38 1.63 -8.78
C VAL A 103 -1.16 2.93 -8.80
N ILE A 104 -2.45 2.86 -9.11
CA ILE A 104 -3.38 3.99 -9.00
C ILE A 104 -4.18 3.83 -7.72
N TRP A 105 -4.23 4.89 -6.94
CA TRP A 105 -4.90 4.96 -5.64
C TRP A 105 -6.05 5.95 -5.74
N ASN A 106 -7.14 5.67 -5.02
CA ASN A 106 -8.19 6.64 -4.75
C ASN A 106 -7.95 7.22 -3.36
N THR A 107 -8.12 8.53 -3.21
CA THR A 107 -8.00 9.25 -1.94
C THR A 107 -9.24 9.10 -1.06
#